data_AF-A0A956HRP8-F1
#
_entry.id   AF-A0A956HRP8-F1
#
_cell.length_a   1.000
_cell.length_b   1.000
_cell.length_c   1.000
_cell.angle_alpha   90.00
_cell.angle_beta   90.00
_cell.angle_gamma   90.00
#
_symmetry.space_group_name_H-M   'P 1'
#
loop_
_entity.id
_entity.type
_entity.pdbx_description
1 polymer ?
#
loop_
_entity_poly.entity_id
_entity_poly.type
_entity_poly.pdbx_seq_one_letter_code
_entity_poly.pdbx_strand_id
1 'polypeptide(L)'
;MASTLEPKAAITGELKNKVDRLWTCFWNNGISNPLTVLEQISYLLFIKSLDERRWSQLRAMADGEAMLALVRDELFPFIKGLGGPEGTSAYARYMQDAVFLVTNAPLLATVVAQIDQLPTRERDTMGDLYEYMLSKLTTAGTAGQFRTPRHI
;
A
#
# COMPACT_ATOMS: atom_id res chain seq x y z
N MET A 1 39.35 -12.84 -7.08
CA MET A 1 38.12 -13.13 -7.85
C MET A 1 37.17 -11.96 -7.62
N ALA A 2 36.99 -11.11 -8.62
CA ALA A 2 36.08 -9.98 -8.54
C ALA A 2 34.64 -10.53 -8.57
N SER A 3 33.90 -10.35 -7.47
CA SER A 3 32.46 -10.54 -7.45
C SER A 3 31.84 -9.41 -8.28
N THR A 4 31.54 -9.68 -9.54
CA THR A 4 30.70 -8.81 -10.36
C THR A 4 29.35 -8.71 -9.67
N LEU A 5 29.11 -7.61 -8.97
CA LEU A 5 27.78 -7.24 -8.50
C LEU A 5 26.96 -6.94 -9.77
N GLU A 6 26.10 -7.88 -10.16
CA GLU A 6 25.02 -7.62 -11.11
C GLU A 6 24.31 -6.33 -10.67
N PRO A 7 24.01 -5.39 -11.59
CA PRO A 7 23.27 -4.18 -11.21
C PRO A 7 21.93 -4.59 -10.60
N LYS A 8 21.70 -4.20 -9.34
CA LYS A 8 20.41 -4.35 -8.63
C LYS A 8 19.31 -3.96 -9.61
N ALA A 9 18.37 -4.87 -9.89
CA ALA A 9 17.31 -4.65 -10.88
C ALA A 9 16.48 -3.43 -10.47
N ALA A 10 16.85 -2.25 -10.96
CA ALA A 10 16.20 -1.00 -10.58
C ALA A 10 14.71 -1.09 -10.94
N ILE A 11 13.85 -0.67 -10.01
CA ILE A 11 12.41 -0.59 -10.26
C ILE A 11 12.12 0.11 -11.59
N THR A 12 11.44 -0.62 -12.48
CA THR A 12 11.18 -0.17 -13.84
C THR A 12 10.26 1.04 -13.85
N GLY A 13 10.31 1.84 -14.93
CA GLY A 13 9.39 2.97 -15.11
C GLY A 13 7.92 2.54 -15.07
N GLU A 14 7.61 1.33 -15.53
CA GLU A 14 6.25 0.77 -15.47
C GLU A 14 5.77 0.55 -14.03
N LEU A 15 6.61 -0.02 -13.16
CA LEU A 15 6.28 -0.24 -11.76
C LEU A 15 6.11 1.10 -11.01
N LYS A 16 6.95 2.08 -11.29
CA LYS A 16 6.81 3.45 -10.77
C LYS A 16 5.45 4.04 -11.16
N ASN A 17 5.05 3.91 -12.43
CA ASN A 17 3.75 4.38 -12.92
C ASN A 17 2.56 3.65 -12.25
N LYS A 18 2.70 2.36 -11.89
CA LYS A 18 1.66 1.64 -11.12
C LYS A 18 1.52 2.22 -9.71
N VAL A 19 2.64 2.49 -9.03
CA VAL A 19 2.63 3.13 -7.72
C VAL A 19 2.06 4.56 -7.78
N ASP A 20 2.42 5.34 -8.80
CA ASP A 20 1.89 6.68 -9.01
C ASP A 20 0.36 6.66 -9.21
N ARG A 21 -0.16 5.69 -9.95
CA ARG A 21 -1.62 5.51 -10.12
C ARG A 21 -2.33 5.17 -8.82
N LEU A 22 -1.73 4.36 -7.95
CA LEU A 22 -2.25 4.11 -6.62
C LEU A 22 -2.33 5.41 -5.83
N TRP A 23 -1.25 6.18 -5.83
CA TRP A 23 -1.20 7.47 -5.14
C TRP A 23 -2.28 8.43 -5.63
N THR A 24 -2.41 8.59 -6.95
CA THR A 24 -3.45 9.44 -7.55
C THR A 24 -4.86 8.95 -7.21
N CYS A 25 -5.07 7.63 -7.13
CA CYS A 25 -6.37 7.06 -6.75
C CYS A 25 -6.80 7.50 -5.35
N PHE A 26 -5.90 7.42 -4.36
CA PHE A 26 -6.17 7.92 -3.00
C PHE A 26 -6.40 9.43 -2.97
N TRP A 27 -5.54 10.20 -3.65
CA TRP A 27 -5.65 11.65 -3.72
C TRP A 27 -7.01 12.10 -4.26
N ASN A 28 -7.46 11.50 -5.37
CA ASN A 28 -8.74 11.82 -6.00
C ASN A 28 -9.95 11.44 -5.15
N ASN A 29 -9.78 10.55 -4.17
CA ASN A 29 -10.81 10.12 -3.24
C ASN A 29 -10.69 10.78 -1.85
N GLY A 30 -9.92 11.88 -1.74
CA GLY A 30 -9.85 12.69 -0.53
C GLY A 30 -8.82 12.24 0.51
N ILE A 31 -8.08 11.16 0.25
CA ILE A 31 -6.95 10.73 1.10
C ILE A 31 -5.67 11.29 0.48
N SER A 32 -5.32 12.51 0.88
CA SER A 32 -4.19 13.27 0.30
C SER A 32 -2.93 13.28 1.17
N ASN A 33 -3.04 12.90 2.45
CA ASN A 33 -1.89 12.85 3.35
C ASN A 33 -0.90 11.75 2.85
N PRO A 34 0.34 12.11 2.48
CA PRO A 34 1.32 11.17 1.93
C PRO A 34 1.62 9.98 2.83
N LEU A 35 1.76 10.22 4.14
CA LEU A 35 2.04 9.17 5.11
C LEU A 35 0.85 8.21 5.19
N THR A 36 -0.36 8.76 5.25
CA THR A 36 -1.58 7.95 5.22
C THR A 36 -1.69 7.11 3.96
N VAL A 37 -1.44 7.68 2.78
CA VAL A 37 -1.46 6.91 1.51
C VAL A 37 -0.47 5.76 1.53
N LEU A 38 0.77 6.03 1.99
CA LEU A 38 1.79 4.99 2.14
C LEU A 38 1.32 3.87 3.06
N GLU A 39 0.75 4.21 4.22
CA GLU A 39 0.23 3.26 5.21
C GLU A 39 -0.85 2.36 4.60
N GLN A 40 -1.87 2.95 3.96
CA GLN A 40 -2.98 2.19 3.39
C GLN A 40 -2.50 1.23 2.28
N ILE A 41 -1.59 1.68 1.40
CA ILE A 41 -0.99 0.82 0.38
C ILE A 41 -0.17 -0.30 1.03
N SER A 42 0.62 0.03 2.06
CA SER A 42 1.46 -0.94 2.77
C SER A 42 0.64 -2.03 3.45
N TYR A 43 -0.50 -1.70 4.06
CA TYR A 43 -1.38 -2.68 4.67
C TYR A 43 -1.94 -3.67 3.64
N LEU A 44 -2.40 -3.17 2.48
CA LEU A 44 -2.95 -4.01 1.43
C LEU A 44 -1.87 -4.87 0.74
N LEU A 45 -0.67 -4.33 0.53
CA LEU A 45 0.49 -5.10 0.05
C LEU A 45 0.86 -6.23 1.02
N PHE A 46 0.80 -5.96 2.32
CA PHE A 46 1.08 -6.96 3.34
C PHE A 46 0.01 -8.05 3.40
N ILE A 47 -1.28 -7.68 3.28
CA ILE A 47 -2.37 -8.66 3.14
C ILE A 47 -2.14 -9.57 1.93
N LYS A 48 -1.77 -9.00 0.77
CA LYS A 48 -1.44 -9.76 -0.44
C LYS A 48 -0.26 -10.72 -0.23
N SER A 49 0.82 -10.25 0.41
CA SER A 49 2.03 -11.05 0.58
C SER A 49 1.89 -12.16 1.62
N LEU A 50 1.01 -11.99 2.61
CA LEU A 50 0.74 -12.99 3.65
C LEU A 50 -0.14 -14.16 3.17
N ASP A 51 -1.23 -13.85 2.46
CA ASP A 51 -2.21 -14.86 2.06
C ASP A 51 -2.75 -14.58 0.64
N GLU A 52 -2.04 -15.13 -0.34
CA GLU A 52 -2.42 -15.08 -1.75
C GLU A 52 -3.80 -15.72 -2.01
N ARG A 53 -4.23 -16.69 -1.19
CA ARG A 53 -5.55 -17.32 -1.36
C ARG A 53 -6.66 -16.37 -0.96
N ARG A 54 -6.54 -15.71 0.19
CA ARG A 54 -7.49 -14.66 0.62
C ARG A 54 -7.46 -13.49 -0.35
N TRP A 55 -6.29 -13.08 -0.83
CA TRP A 55 -6.18 -12.06 -1.87
C TRP A 55 -6.90 -12.45 -3.16
N SER A 56 -6.76 -13.70 -3.60
CA SER A 56 -7.47 -14.25 -4.76
C SER A 56 -8.98 -14.28 -4.58
N GLN A 57 -9.47 -14.41 -3.35
CA GLN A 57 -10.90 -14.30 -3.06
C GLN A 57 -11.35 -12.84 -3.19
N LEU A 58 -10.63 -11.89 -2.58
CA LEU A 58 -10.93 -10.46 -2.70
C LEU A 58 -11.08 -10.02 -4.16
N ARG A 59 -10.09 -10.33 -5.02
CA ARG A 59 -10.15 -9.92 -6.44
C ARG A 59 -11.31 -10.52 -7.22
N ALA A 60 -11.88 -11.63 -6.75
CA ALA A 60 -13.00 -12.31 -7.40
C ALA A 60 -14.37 -11.82 -6.91
N MET A 61 -14.41 -10.98 -5.86
CA MET A 61 -15.65 -10.43 -5.33
C MET A 61 -16.23 -9.38 -6.29
N ALA A 62 -17.49 -9.57 -6.69
CA ALA A 62 -18.25 -8.58 -7.45
C ALA A 62 -18.85 -7.50 -6.54
N ASP A 63 -19.12 -7.83 -5.28
CA ASP A 63 -19.69 -6.92 -4.29
C ASP A 63 -18.57 -6.15 -3.56
N GLY A 64 -18.45 -4.86 -3.89
CA GLY A 64 -17.45 -3.98 -3.29
C GLY A 64 -17.70 -3.67 -1.81
N GLU A 65 -18.95 -3.67 -1.35
CA GLU A 65 -19.28 -3.44 0.06
C GLU A 65 -18.90 -4.66 0.90
N ALA A 66 -19.18 -5.85 0.38
CA ALA A 66 -18.72 -7.09 1.00
C ALA A 66 -17.17 -7.16 1.04
N MET A 67 -16.49 -6.72 -0.03
CA MET A 67 -15.03 -6.63 -0.06
C MET A 67 -14.52 -5.67 1.03
N LEU A 68 -15.15 -4.50 1.15
CA LEU A 68 -14.81 -3.50 2.15
C LEU A 68 -14.97 -4.03 3.57
N ALA A 69 -16.09 -4.68 3.87
CA ALA A 69 -16.33 -5.32 5.16
C ALA A 69 -15.26 -6.37 5.46
N LEU A 70 -14.96 -7.27 4.51
CA LEU A 70 -13.94 -8.30 4.70
C LEU A 70 -12.55 -7.71 4.99
N VAL A 71 -12.13 -6.70 4.23
CA VAL A 71 -10.82 -6.06 4.44
C VAL A 71 -10.78 -5.33 5.78
N ARG A 72 -11.79 -4.50 6.07
CA ARG A 72 -11.82 -3.62 7.25
C ARG A 72 -12.03 -4.40 8.54
N ASP A 73 -12.93 -5.37 8.54
CA ASP A 73 -13.44 -6.01 9.75
C ASP A 73 -12.76 -7.35 10.05
N GLU A 74 -12.12 -7.99 9.06
CA GLU A 74 -11.43 -9.26 9.26
C GLU A 74 -9.94 -9.19 8.93
N LEU A 75 -9.57 -8.80 7.71
CA LEU A 75 -8.17 -8.89 7.26
C LEU A 75 -7.26 -7.88 7.95
N PHE A 76 -7.74 -6.64 8.12
CA PHE A 76 -6.97 -5.60 8.80
C PHE A 76 -6.76 -5.91 10.30
N PRO A 77 -7.79 -6.29 11.09
CA PRO A 77 -7.59 -6.76 12.46
C PRO A 77 -6.68 -7.99 12.55
N PHE A 78 -6.79 -8.93 11.60
CA PHE A 78 -5.93 -10.10 11.54
C PHE A 78 -4.46 -9.71 11.43
N ILE A 79 -4.09 -8.86 10.46
CA ILE A 79 -2.68 -8.46 10.30
C ILE A 79 -2.18 -7.69 11.53
N LYS A 80 -3.02 -6.84 12.13
CA LYS A 80 -2.68 -6.08 13.35
C LYS A 80 -2.31 -7.01 14.52
N GLY A 81 -2.89 -8.21 14.56
CA GLY A 81 -2.60 -9.24 15.58
C GLY A 81 -1.37 -10.12 15.34
N LEU A 82 -0.70 -10.06 14.18
CA LEU A 82 0.41 -10.97 13.84
C LEU A 82 1.70 -10.71 14.62
N GLY A 83 1.82 -9.56 15.28
CA GLY A 83 3.04 -9.12 15.97
C GLY A 83 3.31 -9.74 17.34
N GLY A 84 2.50 -10.71 17.78
CA GLY A 84 2.50 -11.22 19.15
C GLY A 84 1.69 -10.33 20.10
N PRO A 85 1.70 -10.61 21.42
CA PRO A 85 1.06 -9.76 22.42
C PRO A 85 1.48 -8.30 22.26
N GLU A 86 0.58 -7.37 22.56
CA GLU A 86 0.76 -5.93 22.35
C GLU A 86 2.16 -5.44 22.76
N GLY A 87 2.86 -4.78 21.83
CA GLY A 87 4.15 -4.14 22.08
C GLY A 87 5.40 -5.03 22.05
N THR A 88 5.28 -6.34 21.82
CA THR A 88 6.43 -7.26 21.90
C THR A 88 7.38 -7.23 20.69
N SER A 89 6.87 -6.89 19.50
CA SER A 89 7.67 -6.74 18.28
C SER A 89 7.64 -5.31 17.71
N ALA A 90 8.62 -4.96 16.88
CA ALA A 90 8.63 -3.66 16.18
C ALA A 90 7.39 -3.50 15.27
N TYR A 91 6.96 -4.60 14.65
CA TYR A 91 5.72 -4.66 13.89
C TYR A 91 4.48 -4.40 14.77
N ALA A 92 4.37 -5.08 15.91
CA ALA A 92 3.23 -4.90 16.84
C ALA A 92 3.10 -3.44 17.29
N ARG A 93 4.22 -2.79 17.62
CA ARG A 93 4.22 -1.38 18.04
C ARG A 93 3.79 -0.44 16.91
N TYR A 94 4.23 -0.70 15.69
CA TYR A 94 3.81 0.09 14.52
C TYR A 94 2.31 -0.09 14.21
N MET A 95 1.81 -1.31 14.31
CA MET A 95 0.41 -1.63 14.01
C MET A 95 -0.56 -1.30 15.15
N GLN A 96 -0.08 -1.06 16.37
CA GLN A 96 -0.91 -0.86 17.56
C GLN A 96 -1.94 0.27 17.36
N ASP A 97 -1.49 1.40 16.82
CA ASP A 97 -2.34 2.57 16.56
C ASP A 97 -2.76 2.67 15.08
N ALA A 98 -2.45 1.65 14.27
CA ALA A 98 -2.82 1.63 12.88
C ALA A 98 -4.35 1.59 12.72
N VAL A 99 -4.84 2.39 11.77
CA VAL A 99 -6.25 2.46 11.38
C VAL A 99 -6.35 2.30 9.86
N PHE A 100 -7.28 1.46 9.43
CA PHE A 100 -7.67 1.36 8.04
C PHE A 100 -8.70 2.45 7.72
N LEU A 101 -8.35 3.37 6.82
CA LEU A 101 -9.10 4.59 6.57
C LEU A 101 -9.94 4.56 5.29
N VAL A 102 -9.79 3.52 4.46
CA VAL A 102 -10.60 3.36 3.26
C VAL A 102 -12.01 2.96 3.67
N THR A 103 -12.98 3.84 3.44
CA THR A 103 -14.42 3.61 3.70
C THR A 103 -15.27 3.59 2.43
N ASN A 104 -14.64 3.83 1.27
CA ASN A 104 -15.28 3.87 -0.04
C ASN A 104 -15.02 2.55 -0.77
N ALA A 105 -16.07 1.76 -1.01
CA ALA A 105 -15.98 0.46 -1.67
C ALA A 105 -15.42 0.55 -3.12
N PRO A 106 -15.91 1.45 -4.01
CA PRO A 106 -15.30 1.66 -5.32
C PRO A 106 -13.80 1.99 -5.30
N LEU A 107 -13.36 2.82 -4.34
CA LEU A 107 -11.93 3.11 -4.15
C LEU A 107 -11.18 1.82 -3.79
N LEU A 108 -11.66 1.06 -2.80
CA LEU A 108 -11.01 -0.17 -2.37
C LEU A 108 -10.87 -1.17 -3.52
N ALA A 109 -11.95 -1.41 -4.27
CA ALA A 109 -11.93 -2.33 -5.40
C ALA A 109 -10.89 -1.91 -6.45
N THR A 110 -10.81 -0.60 -6.73
CA THR A 110 -9.82 -0.05 -7.66
C THR A 110 -8.38 -0.24 -7.15
N VAL A 111 -8.14 0.01 -5.86
CA VAL A 111 -6.83 -0.15 -5.23
C VAL A 111 -6.40 -1.62 -5.20
N VAL A 112 -7.31 -2.53 -4.85
CA VAL A 112 -7.07 -3.99 -4.87
C VAL A 112 -6.68 -4.43 -6.29
N ALA A 113 -7.44 -4.02 -7.31
CA ALA A 113 -7.13 -4.36 -8.70
C ALA A 113 -5.77 -3.81 -9.18
N GLN A 114 -5.35 -2.65 -8.68
CA GLN A 114 -4.03 -2.08 -9.00
C GLN A 114 -2.90 -2.79 -8.26
N ILE A 115 -3.08 -3.11 -6.98
CA ILE A 115 -2.10 -3.86 -6.17
C ILE A 115 -1.92 -5.29 -6.71
N ASP A 116 -2.97 -5.88 -7.29
CA ASP A 116 -2.88 -7.19 -7.92
C ASP A 116 -1.81 -7.26 -9.02
N GLN A 117 -1.59 -6.15 -9.72
CA GLN A 117 -0.60 -6.01 -10.80
C GLN A 117 0.84 -5.77 -10.32
N LEU A 118 1.05 -5.64 -9.00
CA LEU A 118 2.37 -5.45 -8.40
C LEU A 118 3.02 -6.80 -8.05
N PRO A 119 4.31 -6.99 -8.36
CA PRO A 119 5.06 -8.19 -7.97
C PRO A 119 5.32 -8.17 -6.47
N THR A 120 4.70 -9.10 -5.73
CA THR A 120 4.84 -9.19 -4.26
C THR A 120 5.60 -10.43 -3.78
N ARG A 121 5.99 -11.32 -4.70
CA ARG A 121 6.70 -12.57 -4.40
C ARG A 121 8.22 -12.40 -4.36
N GLU A 122 8.74 -11.42 -5.08
CA GLU A 122 10.17 -11.13 -5.14
C GLU A 122 10.54 -10.12 -4.07
N ARG A 123 11.34 -10.56 -3.09
CA ARG A 123 11.77 -9.74 -1.94
C ARG A 123 12.48 -8.46 -2.39
N ASP A 124 13.34 -8.56 -3.40
CA ASP A 124 14.11 -7.42 -3.90
C ASP A 124 13.19 -6.38 -4.56
N THR A 125 12.26 -6.83 -5.41
CA THR A 125 11.28 -5.94 -6.05
C THR A 125 10.36 -5.28 -5.03
N MET A 126 9.96 -6.02 -3.98
CA MET A 126 9.20 -5.43 -2.88
C MET A 126 10.01 -4.36 -2.15
N GLY A 127 11.28 -4.61 -1.87
CA GLY A 127 12.20 -3.60 -1.31
C GLY A 127 12.24 -2.33 -2.15
N ASP A 128 12.38 -2.46 -3.46
CA ASP A 128 12.44 -1.31 -4.38
C ASP A 128 11.10 -0.56 -4.51
N LEU A 129 9.97 -1.27 -4.42
CA LEU A 129 8.64 -0.66 -4.34
C LEU A 129 8.50 0.19 -3.08
N TYR A 130 8.92 -0.34 -1.91
CA TYR A 130 8.93 0.41 -0.65
C TYR A 130 9.87 1.62 -0.71
N GLU A 131 11.09 1.46 -1.21
CA GLU A 131 12.04 2.58 -1.40
C GLU A 131 11.44 3.67 -2.29
N TYR A 132 10.79 3.29 -3.40
CA TYR A 132 10.13 4.25 -4.27
C TYR A 132 8.97 4.96 -3.58
N MET A 133 8.09 4.24 -2.87
CA MET A 133 7.00 4.86 -2.12
C MET A 133 7.52 5.79 -1.01
N LEU A 134 8.63 5.47 -0.34
CA LEU A 134 9.29 6.35 0.62
C LEU A 134 9.83 7.64 -0.02
N SER A 135 10.37 7.56 -1.24
CA SER A 135 10.78 8.77 -1.98
C SER A 135 9.61 9.70 -2.32
N LYS A 136 8.37 9.18 -2.37
CA LYS A 136 7.17 10.00 -2.53
C LYS A 136 6.83 10.77 -1.25
N LEU A 137 7.12 10.22 -0.07
CA LEU A 137 6.96 10.96 1.19
C LEU A 137 7.90 12.17 1.26
N THR A 138 9.17 11.99 0.89
CA THR A 138 10.15 13.09 0.91
C THR A 138 9.76 14.19 -0.07
N THR A 139 9.37 13.80 -1.28
CA THR A 139 8.91 14.74 -2.31
C THR A 139 7.61 15.44 -1.91
N ALA A 140 6.64 14.72 -1.33
CA ALA A 140 5.36 15.29 -0.92
C ALA A 140 5.49 16.17 0.34
N GLY A 141 6.43 15.87 1.25
CA GLY A 141 6.79 16.75 2.36
C GLY A 141 7.37 18.08 1.89
N THR A 142 8.06 18.11 0.74
CA THR A 142 8.51 19.34 0.09
C THR A 142 7.41 20.00 -0.78
N ALA A 143 6.57 19.21 -1.44
CA ALA A 143 5.52 19.69 -2.36
C ALA A 143 4.21 20.11 -1.65
N GLY A 144 4.02 19.76 -0.37
CA GLY A 144 2.89 20.18 0.47
C GLY A 144 2.76 21.70 0.68
N GLN A 145 3.74 22.50 0.24
CA GLN A 145 3.67 23.98 0.21
C GLN A 145 3.11 24.55 -1.10
N PHE A 146 2.95 23.75 -2.14
CA PHE A 146 2.43 24.21 -3.43
C PHE A 146 1.34 23.27 -3.87
N ARG A 147 0.07 23.56 -3.52
CA ARG A 147 -1.12 23.55 -4.42
C ARG A 147 -2.37 23.87 -3.60
N THR A 148 -2.56 25.15 -3.27
CA THR A 148 -3.92 25.70 -3.17
C THR A 148 -4.21 26.36 -4.53
N PRO A 149 -5.07 25.79 -5.39
CA PRO A 149 -5.54 26.53 -6.56
C PRO A 149 -6.33 27.74 -6.04
N ARG A 150 -5.87 28.94 -6.39
CA ARG A 150 -6.62 30.18 -6.20
C ARG A 150 -7.85 30.07 -7.09
N HIS A 151 -9.05 30.16 -6.52
CA HIS A 151 -10.27 30.34 -7.31
C HIS A 151 -10.11 31.62 -8.17
N ILE A 152 -10.34 31.47 -9.48
CA ILE A 152 -10.76 32.56 -10.37
C ILE A 152 -12.20 32.29 -10.78
#